data_AF-A0A497GA91-F1
#
_entry.id   AF-A0A497GA91-F1
#
_cell.length_a   1.000
_cell.length_b   1.000
_cell.length_c   1.000
_cell.angle_alpha   90.00
_cell.angle_beta   90.00
_cell.angle_gamma   90.00
#
_symmetry.space_group_name_H-M   'P 1'
#
loop_
_entity.id
_entity.type
_entity.pdbx_description
1 polymer ?
#
loop_
_entity_poly.entity_id
_entity_poly.type
_entity_poly.pdbx_seq_one_letter_code
_entity_poly.pdbx_strand_id
1 'polypeptide(L)'
;MRVAVDTDIGDDIDDALALALAALSPELELVAVTTVYGDVRTRAKLAARLLRALGREDVPVAAGTAKPLYGEAPERPPLYSSALEGGGGYSN
;
A
#
# COMPACT_ATOMS: atom_id res chain seq x y z
N MET A 1 11.93 -8.74 14.36
CA MET A 1 12.08 -9.57 13.13
C MET A 1 12.00 -8.66 11.91
N ARG A 2 12.85 -8.85 10.91
CA ARG A 2 12.83 -8.01 9.69
C ARG A 2 11.82 -8.54 8.68
N VAL A 3 10.97 -7.67 8.15
CA VAL A 3 9.90 -8.04 7.23
C VAL A 3 9.83 -7.08 6.04
N ALA A 4 9.58 -7.62 4.87
CA ALA A 4 9.10 -6.88 3.72
C ALA A 4 7.66 -7.31 3.45
N VAL A 5 6.81 -6.36 3.07
CA VAL A 5 5.39 -6.62 2.77
C VAL A 5 5.18 -6.47 1.27
N ASP A 6 4.68 -7.51 0.62
CA ASP A 6 4.19 -7.49 -0.77
C ASP A 6 2.66 -7.56 -0.73
N THR A 7 1.99 -6.57 -1.32
CA THR A 7 0.55 -6.35 -1.11
C THR A 7 -0.14 -5.77 -2.34
N ASP A 8 -1.42 -6.08 -2.53
CA ASP A 8 -2.31 -5.41 -3.48
C ASP A 8 -3.25 -4.42 -2.80
N ILE A 9 -2.76 -3.68 -1.79
CA ILE A 9 -3.50 -2.64 -1.08
C ILE A 9 -4.37 -1.75 -1.98
N GLY A 10 -5.63 -1.54 -1.55
CA GLY A 10 -6.50 -0.52 -2.12
C GLY A 10 -7.84 -1.03 -2.66
N ASP A 11 -8.13 -2.32 -2.61
CA ASP A 11 -9.46 -2.86 -2.94
C ASP A 11 -10.30 -3.15 -1.69
N ASP A 12 -9.68 -3.71 -0.65
CA ASP A 12 -10.24 -3.92 0.67
C ASP A 12 -9.31 -3.38 1.76
N ILE A 13 -9.81 -3.42 3.00
CA ILE A 13 -9.19 -2.74 4.14
C ILE A 13 -8.05 -3.54 4.78
N ASP A 14 -8.01 -4.86 4.61
CA ASP A 14 -7.12 -5.75 5.34
C ASP A 14 -5.65 -5.57 4.98
N ASP A 15 -5.31 -5.29 3.72
CA ASP A 15 -3.96 -4.91 3.33
C ASP A 15 -3.48 -3.63 4.03
N ALA A 16 -4.36 -2.62 4.12
CA ALA A 16 -4.04 -1.37 4.80
C ALA A 16 -3.86 -1.60 6.31
N LEU A 17 -4.69 -2.45 6.91
CA LEU A 17 -4.57 -2.84 8.31
C LEU A 17 -3.29 -3.64 8.57
N ALA A 18 -2.96 -4.59 7.71
CA ALA A 18 -1.76 -5.40 7.81
C ALA A 18 -0.49 -4.55 7.68
N LEU A 19 -0.47 -3.62 6.72
CA LEU A 19 0.64 -2.68 6.55
C LEU A 19 0.77 -1.74 7.77
N ALA A 20 -0.33 -1.21 8.29
CA ALA A 20 -0.30 -0.36 9.48
C ALA A 20 0.20 -1.13 10.72
N LEU A 21 -0.24 -2.38 10.89
CA LEU A 21 0.25 -3.26 11.96
C LEU A 21 1.75 -3.52 11.83
N ALA A 22 2.23 -3.86 10.63
CA ALA A 22 3.65 -4.08 10.37
C ALA A 22 4.50 -2.82 10.60
N ALA A 23 3.97 -1.65 10.26
CA ALA A 23 4.65 -0.36 10.41
C ALA A 23 4.74 0.12 11.88
N LEU A 24 3.76 -0.24 12.72
CA LEU A 24 3.65 0.23 14.11
C LEU A 24 4.01 -0.82 15.16
N SER A 25 4.11 -2.11 14.79
CA SER A 25 4.45 -3.17 15.72
C SER A 25 5.91 -3.05 16.18
N PRO A 26 6.20 -3.00 17.49
CA PRO A 26 7.57 -2.97 18.00
C PRO A 26 8.32 -4.30 17.79
N GLU A 27 7.61 -5.38 17.48
CA GLU A 27 8.20 -6.71 17.23
C GLU A 27 8.73 -6.85 15.79
N LEU A 28 8.30 -5.96 14.90
CA LEU A 28 8.59 -5.99 13.47
C LEU A 28 9.44 -4.78 13.05
N GLU A 29 10.46 -5.05 12.25
CA GLU A 29 11.21 -4.04 11.52
C GLU A 29 10.74 -4.14 10.06
N LEU A 30 9.79 -3.28 9.67
CA LEU A 30 9.35 -3.16 8.29
C LEU A 30 10.46 -2.48 7.46
N VAL A 31 11.07 -3.23 6.55
CA VAL A 31 12.25 -2.76 5.78
C VAL A 31 11.93 -2.37 4.34
N ALA A 32 10.80 -2.80 3.80
CA ALA A 32 10.34 -2.45 2.46
C ALA A 32 8.86 -2.80 2.26
N VAL A 33 8.22 -2.12 1.32
CA VAL A 33 6.91 -2.48 0.78
C VAL A 33 6.99 -2.59 -0.74
N THR A 34 6.42 -3.65 -1.29
CA THR A 34 6.19 -3.80 -2.74
C THR A 34 4.71 -3.95 -3.03
N THR A 35 4.28 -3.50 -4.21
CA THR A 35 2.88 -3.65 -4.64
C THR A 35 2.72 -4.50 -5.88
N VAL A 36 1.65 -5.28 -5.94
CA VAL A 36 1.37 -6.22 -7.04
C VAL A 36 -0.08 -6.11 -7.52
N TYR A 37 -0.38 -6.78 -8.64
CA TYR A 37 -1.72 -7.01 -9.19
C TYR A 37 -2.51 -5.76 -9.65
N GLY A 38 -2.64 -5.57 -10.97
CA GLY A 38 -3.37 -4.45 -11.57
C GLY A 38 -2.58 -3.16 -11.56
N ASP A 39 -3.21 -2.04 -11.17
CA ASP A 39 -2.57 -0.72 -11.14
C ASP A 39 -1.61 -0.56 -9.94
N VAL A 40 -0.49 -1.27 -10.01
CA VAL A 40 0.57 -1.28 -9.00
C VAL A 40 1.13 0.11 -8.69
N ARG A 41 1.07 1.06 -9.63
CA ARG A 41 1.56 2.42 -9.41
C ARG A 41 0.62 3.19 -8.48
N THR A 42 -0.69 3.07 -8.67
CA THR A 42 -1.67 3.65 -7.76
C THR A 42 -1.61 2.98 -6.39
N ARG A 43 -1.51 1.64 -6.34
CA ARG A 43 -1.32 0.91 -5.08
C ARG A 43 -0.06 1.35 -4.32
N ALA A 44 1.07 1.53 -5.01
CA ALA A 44 2.31 2.01 -4.38
C ALA A 44 2.15 3.42 -3.80
N LYS A 45 1.40 4.31 -4.47
CA LYS A 45 1.08 5.63 -3.93
C LYS A 45 0.18 5.54 -2.69
N LEU A 46 -0.78 4.61 -2.66
CA LEU A 46 -1.64 4.36 -1.49
C LEU A 46 -0.81 3.85 -0.30
N ALA A 47 0.04 2.85 -0.51
CA ALA A 47 0.97 2.35 0.52
C ALA A 47 1.87 3.47 1.06
N ALA A 48 2.51 4.25 0.17
CA ALA A 48 3.37 5.37 0.57
C ALA A 48 2.60 6.47 1.33
N ARG A 49 1.37 6.77 0.93
CA ARG A 49 0.50 7.72 1.63
C ARG A 49 0.13 7.23 3.02
N LEU A 50 -0.19 5.95 3.18
CA LEU A 50 -0.46 5.35 4.48
C LEU A 50 0.78 5.41 5.38
N LEU A 51 1.95 4.97 4.88
CA LEU A 51 3.21 5.05 5.63
C LEU A 51 3.55 6.49 6.05
N ARG A 52 3.33 7.47 5.17
CA ARG A 52 3.45 8.90 5.53
C ARG A 52 2.53 9.28 6.67
N ALA A 53 1.25 8.91 6.62
CA ALA A 53 0.29 9.20 7.68
C ALA A 53 0.70 8.59 9.03
N LEU A 54 1.45 7.48 9.00
CA LEU A 54 2.00 6.80 10.17
C LEU A 54 3.40 7.29 10.58
N GLY A 55 3.97 8.29 9.90
CA GLY A 55 5.32 8.80 10.17
C GLY A 55 6.45 7.85 9.78
N ARG A 56 6.21 6.93 8.84
CA ARG A 56 7.13 5.87 8.39
C ARG A 56 7.62 6.06 6.95
N GLU A 57 7.91 7.31 6.59
CA GLU A 57 8.45 7.67 5.26
C GLU A 57 9.87 7.14 5.01
N ASP A 58 10.52 6.60 6.05
CA ASP A 58 11.79 5.88 6.00
C ASP A 58 11.69 4.54 5.25
N VAL A 59 10.50 3.94 5.17
CA VAL A 59 10.30 2.64 4.53
C VAL A 59 10.18 2.83 3.01
N PRO A 60 11.06 2.22 2.20
CA PRO A 60 10.96 2.32 0.75
C PRO A 60 9.74 1.56 0.22
N VAL A 61 9.03 2.17 -0.73
CA VAL A 61 7.91 1.56 -1.45
C VAL A 61 8.23 1.44 -2.93
N ALA A 62 8.09 0.25 -3.51
CA ALA A 62 8.32 0.02 -4.94
C ALA A 62 7.11 -0.67 -5.60
N ALA A 63 6.73 -0.18 -6.79
CA ALA A 63 5.74 -0.87 -7.60
C ALA A 63 6.36 -2.13 -8.22
N GLY A 64 5.72 -3.27 -8.00
CA GLY A 64 6.09 -4.57 -8.54
C GLY A 64 5.38 -4.87 -9.86
N THR A 65 4.96 -6.11 -10.03
CA THR A 65 4.39 -6.59 -11.31
C THR A 65 2.87 -6.39 -11.36
N ALA A 66 2.41 -5.71 -12.41
CA ALA A 66 0.98 -5.50 -12.67
C ALA A 66 0.24 -6.76 -13.17
N LYS A 67 0.95 -7.62 -13.90
CA LYS A 67 0.37 -8.78 -14.60
C LYS A 67 0.42 -10.04 -13.72
N PRO A 68 -0.69 -10.78 -13.58
CA PRO A 68 -0.64 -12.09 -12.95
C PRO A 68 0.12 -13.09 -13.84
N LEU A 69 0.57 -14.19 -13.26
CA LEU A 69 1.18 -15.29 -14.02
C LEU A 69 0.18 -15.99 -14.94
N TYR A 70 -1.11 -15.97 -14.58
CA TYR A 70 -2.21 -16.52 -15.36
C TYR A 70 -3.46 -15.64 -15.18
N GLY A 71 -4.29 -15.56 -16.24
CA GLY A 71 -5.50 -14.73 -16.24
C GLY A 71 -5.22 -13.25 -16.51
N GLU A 72 -6.21 -12.43 -16.20
CA GLU A 72 -6.17 -10.98 -16.44
C GLU A 72 -6.22 -10.22 -15.11
N ALA A 73 -5.46 -9.13 -15.05
CA ALA A 73 -5.58 -8.17 -13.96
C ALA A 73 -6.81 -7.27 -14.17
N PRO A 74 -7.37 -6.69 -13.10
CA PRO A 74 -8.47 -5.75 -13.22
C PRO A 74 -8.06 -4.51 -14.04
N GLU A 75 -8.91 -4.11 -14.98
CA GLU A 75 -8.72 -2.88 -15.78
C GLU A 75 -9.10 -1.61 -15.01
N ARG A 76 -9.85 -1.76 -13.91
CA ARG A 76 -10.26 -0.65 -13.05
C ARG A 76 -9.13 -0.24 -12.10
N PRO A 77 -9.09 1.03 -11.66
CA PRO A 77 -8.22 1.44 -10.56
C PRO A 77 -8.61 0.73 -9.24
N PRO A 78 -7.71 0.70 -8.24
CA PRO A 78 -8.02 0.24 -6.89
C PRO A 78 -9.18 1.06 -6.33
N LEU A 79 -10.10 0.43 -5.57
CA LEU A 79 -11.30 1.11 -5.06
C LEU A 79 -10.98 2.36 -4.21
N TYR A 80 -9.84 2.38 -3.53
CA TYR A 80 -9.40 3.49 -2.70
C TYR A 80 -8.55 4.53 -3.45
N SER A 81 -8.49 4.50 -4.79
CA SER A 81 -7.67 5.45 -5.57
C SER A 81 -7.99 6.92 -5.30
N SER A 82 -9.25 7.23 -4.98
CA SER A 82 -9.70 8.59 -4.63
C SER A 82 -9.04 9.14 -3.37
N ALA A 83 -8.51 8.29 -2.48
CA ALA A 83 -7.75 8.72 -1.30
C ALA A 83 -6.47 9.50 -1.67
N LEU A 84 -6.00 9.37 -2.91
CA LEU A 84 -4.86 10.13 -3.45
C LEU A 84 -5.23 11.53 -3.95
N GLU A 85 -6.51 11.78 -4.20
CA GLU A 85 -7.01 13.04 -4.77
C GLU A 85 -7.27 14.10 -3.67
N GLY A 86 -7.40 13.69 -2.40
CA GLY A 86 -7.75 14.54 -1.27
C GLY A 86 -6.57 14.94 -0.37
N GLY A 87 -6.12 16.19 -0.48
CA GLY A 87 -5.37 16.90 0.57
C GLY A 87 -6.28 17.68 1.55
N GLY A 88 -7.61 17.61 1.38
CA GLY A 88 -8.56 18.20 2.30
C GLY A 88 -8.68 17.33 3.55
N GLY A 89 -8.19 17.82 4.67
CA GLY A 89 -8.42 17.19 5.96
C GLY A 89 -9.91 17.00 6.20
N TYR A 90 -10.28 15.88 6.82
CA TYR A 90 -11.53 15.82 7.56
C TYR A 90 -11.42 16.89 8.65
N SER A 91 -12.06 18.03 8.44
CA SER A 91 -12.30 19.00 9.48
C SER A 91 -13.19 18.33 10.53
N ASN A 92 -12.59 18.05 11.70
CA ASN A 92 -13.31 17.71 12.91
C ASN A 92 -14.02 18.95 13.46
#